data_AF-A0A9P8CN83-F1
#
_entry.id   AF-A0A9P8CN83-F1
#
_cell.length_a   1.000
_cell.length_b   1.000
_cell.length_c   1.000
_cell.angle_alpha   90.00
_cell.angle_beta   90.00
_cell.angle_gamma   90.00
#
_symmetry.space_group_name_H-M   'P 1'
#
loop_
_entity.id
_entity.type
_entity.pdbx_description
1 polymer ?
#
loop_
_entity_poly.entity_id
_entity_poly.type
_entity_poly.pdbx_seq_one_letter_code
_entity_poly.pdbx_strand_id
1 'polypeptide(L)'
;MSKKFGRLTSGPWGRLKPVDQESLDSMGLVSKGDDRLKDEITQEKYFRKIMEKYMIFCVDAATGDELSRRFAALELLADPENTRALSDILMALRKLREGIVASKRVDDFANQAYLFCVRLSILVRHPESYHPAILWLLQWLHPQNALESMTKEEIVGYLVLDTACRRKELTEAFILAKKYQLRSAKVYAVLHALVHDNWVRFRKLKGEVDGHKARIMEFAENDMRITTLKAFGRTYMSAMTDKTWPEIQKEDECGWQREGDLKKQKTSEEGRGASSALLSDSRAGWLIKSAEQSIDLIASGEVLVAHRDILTCCSEYFKRCFEDTWVEGQRGSVTFDDIDPKYLALFIGLAYSHSSIVSLTPPTPQTDPQPSNKRTPIKDLIEVHKLCDRFICLALADYIVGCIYTCISDAHRTLFRFQLDTAHQKAVMREFADAYEPLGNGAVHKAIASTLIQYFCEGVSFEAWEQHVDEIADRMTFVVRVSQEFARKLKTQVDGRKMKRRELKAAEQ
;
A
#
# COMPACT_ATOMS: atom_id res chain seq x y z
N MET A 1 19.68 97.98 -15.86
CA MET A 1 18.78 98.00 -17.04
C MET A 1 18.09 96.65 -17.15
N SER A 2 16.77 96.70 -17.43
CA SER A 2 15.86 95.65 -17.96
C SER A 2 15.68 94.35 -17.18
N LYS A 3 14.48 93.76 -16.99
CA LYS A 3 13.01 94.04 -17.08
C LYS A 3 12.36 92.69 -16.66
N LYS A 4 11.55 92.56 -15.58
CA LYS A 4 10.06 92.48 -15.55
C LYS A 4 9.46 91.59 -16.69
N PHE A 5 8.59 90.58 -16.56
CA PHE A 5 7.47 90.13 -15.70
C PHE A 5 7.28 88.60 -16.01
N GLY A 6 6.51 87.73 -15.35
CA GLY A 6 5.36 87.83 -14.46
C GLY A 6 4.77 86.42 -14.16
N ARG A 7 3.88 86.37 -13.17
CA ARG A 7 3.22 85.19 -12.54
C ARG A 7 2.29 84.39 -13.46
N LEU A 8 2.16 83.09 -13.17
CA LEU A 8 0.92 82.30 -13.24
C LEU A 8 0.89 81.36 -12.01
N THR A 9 0.23 81.76 -10.92
CA THR A 9 -1.09 81.27 -10.44
C THR A 9 -1.10 79.79 -10.02
N SER A 10 -1.01 79.58 -8.71
CA SER A 10 -1.27 78.31 -8.05
C SER A 10 -2.77 78.03 -7.97
N GLY A 11 -3.17 76.83 -8.41
CA GLY A 11 -4.44 76.18 -8.07
C GLY A 11 -4.76 75.05 -9.06
N PRO A 12 -5.54 74.04 -8.68
CA PRO A 12 -5.55 73.27 -7.45
C PRO A 12 -5.23 71.80 -7.82
N TRP A 13 -4.00 71.35 -7.59
CA TRP A 13 -3.76 69.90 -7.54
C TRP A 13 -4.39 69.40 -6.24
N GLY A 14 -5.71 69.20 -6.33
CA GLY A 14 -6.53 68.57 -5.34
C GLY A 14 -5.90 67.24 -5.00
N ARG A 15 -5.27 67.21 -3.82
CA ARG A 15 -5.20 66.09 -2.90
C ARG A 15 -5.48 64.76 -3.64
N LEU A 16 -4.44 64.23 -4.30
CA LEU A 16 -4.38 62.79 -4.51
C LEU A 16 -4.66 62.22 -3.12
N LYS A 17 -5.77 61.49 -2.99
CA LYS A 17 -5.99 60.65 -1.81
C LYS A 17 -4.66 59.92 -1.58
N PRO A 18 -4.17 59.81 -0.32
CA PRO A 18 -3.07 58.90 -0.05
C PRO A 18 -3.44 57.60 -0.77
N VAL A 19 -2.64 57.19 -1.75
CA VAL A 19 -2.76 55.85 -2.31
C VAL A 19 -2.69 54.96 -1.09
N ASP A 20 -3.74 54.21 -0.79
CA ASP A 20 -3.80 53.38 0.42
C ASP A 20 -2.55 52.49 0.44
N GLN A 21 -1.56 52.95 1.19
CA GLN A 21 -0.21 52.40 1.23
C GLN A 21 -0.19 51.23 2.22
N GLU A 22 -1.22 50.40 2.12
CA GLU A 22 -1.61 49.40 3.11
C GLU A 22 -1.67 47.99 2.51
N SER A 23 -0.87 47.70 1.48
CA SER A 23 -0.63 46.30 1.10
C SER A 23 0.31 45.62 2.11
N LEU A 24 0.12 44.32 2.36
CA LEU A 24 1.02 43.47 3.15
C LEU A 24 2.47 43.47 2.61
N ASP A 25 2.65 43.91 1.36
CA ASP A 25 3.93 44.04 0.65
C ASP A 25 4.73 45.28 1.05
N SER A 26 4.09 46.24 1.73
CA SER A 26 4.75 47.48 2.18
C SER A 26 5.82 47.27 3.26
N MET A 27 5.82 46.09 3.89
CA MET A 27 6.81 45.69 4.90
C MET A 27 7.79 44.67 4.31
N GLY A 28 9.08 44.89 4.54
CA GLY A 28 10.18 44.01 4.17
C GLY A 28 10.49 42.95 5.21
N LEU A 29 11.50 42.12 4.91
CA LEU A 29 12.05 41.16 5.85
C LEU A 29 13.09 41.84 6.74
N VAL A 30 13.08 41.56 8.04
CA VAL A 30 14.09 42.10 8.97
C VAL A 30 15.49 41.60 8.60
N SER A 31 15.60 40.36 8.11
CA SER A 31 16.84 39.80 7.57
C SER A 31 17.41 40.56 6.37
N LYS A 32 16.59 41.34 5.66
CA LYS A 32 17.00 42.19 4.52
C LYS A 32 17.16 43.67 4.90
N GLY A 33 17.12 44.00 6.20
CA GLY A 33 17.37 45.34 6.73
C GLY A 33 16.13 46.22 6.94
N ASP A 34 14.91 45.67 6.82
CA ASP A 34 13.70 46.41 7.21
C ASP A 34 13.40 46.24 8.70
N ASP A 35 13.69 47.28 9.48
CA ASP A 35 13.57 47.28 10.93
C ASP A 35 12.18 47.69 11.45
N ARG A 36 11.22 48.01 10.57
CA ARG A 36 9.89 48.53 10.97
C ARG A 36 9.06 47.53 11.76
N LEU A 37 9.26 46.23 11.54
CA LEU A 37 8.58 45.15 12.27
C LEU A 37 9.25 44.81 13.62
N LYS A 38 10.25 45.57 14.08
CA LYS A 38 10.77 45.48 15.45
C LYS A 38 9.87 46.15 16.48
N ASP A 39 9.03 47.10 16.05
CA ASP A 39 8.10 47.81 16.93
C ASP A 39 6.85 46.97 17.26
N GLU A 40 6.56 46.82 18.56
CA GLU A 40 5.52 45.91 19.06
C GLU A 40 4.10 46.34 18.63
N ILE A 41 3.84 47.66 18.56
CA ILE A 41 2.55 48.21 18.12
C ILE A 41 2.36 47.95 16.63
N THR A 42 3.42 48.12 15.85
CA THR A 42 3.42 47.85 14.41
C THR A 42 3.22 46.37 14.12
N GLN A 43 3.79 45.45 14.92
CA GLN A 43 3.53 44.02 14.82
C GLN A 43 2.05 43.67 14.99
N GLU A 44 1.38 44.22 16.02
CA GLU A 44 -0.04 43.96 16.27
C GLU A 44 -0.95 44.52 15.16
N LYS A 45 -0.65 45.71 14.66
CA LYS A 45 -1.34 46.28 13.50
C LYS A 45 -1.14 45.43 12.25
N TYR A 46 0.08 44.94 12.04
CA TYR A 46 0.39 44.08 10.90
C TYR A 46 -0.32 42.72 11.00
N PHE A 47 -0.36 42.12 12.20
CA PHE A 47 -1.09 40.88 12.44
C PHE A 47 -2.59 41.03 12.24
N ARG A 48 -3.21 42.15 12.67
CA ARG A 48 -4.62 42.44 12.37
C ARG A 48 -4.90 42.44 10.86
N LYS A 49 -4.02 43.07 10.06
CA LYS A 49 -4.15 43.07 8.60
C LYS A 49 -3.99 41.67 7.98
N ILE A 50 -3.10 40.84 8.53
CA ILE A 50 -2.97 39.44 8.11
C ILE A 50 -4.28 38.69 8.40
N MET A 51 -4.84 38.87 9.60
CA MET A 51 -6.10 38.25 10.00
C MET A 51 -7.26 38.72 9.12
N GLU A 52 -7.35 40.01 8.81
CA GLU A 52 -8.38 40.56 7.91
C GLU A 52 -8.30 39.90 6.53
N LYS A 53 -7.11 39.82 5.91
CA LYS A 53 -6.95 39.13 4.62
C LYS A 53 -7.28 37.63 4.70
N TYR A 54 -6.89 36.96 5.79
CA TYR A 54 -7.26 35.56 6.01
C TYR A 54 -8.78 35.37 6.17
N MET A 55 -9.45 36.27 6.87
CA MET A 55 -10.90 36.21 7.04
C MET A 55 -11.64 36.47 5.72
N ILE A 56 -11.18 37.44 4.91
CA ILE A 56 -11.71 37.67 3.56
C ILE A 56 -11.58 36.39 2.73
N PHE A 57 -10.39 35.77 2.73
CA PHE A 57 -10.15 34.50 2.06
C PHE A 57 -11.10 33.38 2.51
N CYS A 58 -11.39 33.29 3.81
CA CYS A 58 -12.33 32.32 4.37
C CYS A 58 -13.80 32.61 3.98
N VAL A 59 -14.20 33.88 3.95
CA VAL A 59 -15.57 34.29 3.58
C VAL A 59 -15.83 34.05 2.10
N ASP A 60 -14.85 34.32 1.24
CA ASP A 60 -14.93 34.11 -0.20
C ASP A 60 -15.10 32.62 -0.58
N ALA A 61 -14.77 31.70 0.33
CA ALA A 61 -14.94 30.26 0.12
C ALA A 61 -16.40 29.79 0.26
N ALA A 62 -17.29 30.59 0.88
CA ALA A 62 -18.73 30.36 1.10
C ALA A 62 -19.15 29.06 1.83
N THR A 63 -18.39 27.96 1.72
CA THR A 63 -18.64 26.65 2.33
C THR A 63 -17.34 26.04 2.88
N GLY A 64 -17.44 25.19 3.90
CA GLY A 64 -16.28 24.55 4.53
C GLY A 64 -15.51 23.58 3.61
N ASP A 65 -16.21 22.95 2.68
CA ASP A 65 -15.62 22.02 1.71
C ASP A 65 -14.79 22.78 0.67
N GLU A 66 -15.31 23.91 0.18
CA GLU A 66 -14.59 24.79 -0.74
C GLU A 66 -13.36 25.43 -0.07
N LEU A 67 -13.46 25.81 1.21
CA LEU A 67 -12.32 26.30 1.97
C LEU A 67 -11.22 25.23 2.10
N SER A 68 -11.62 23.99 2.40
CA SER A 68 -10.71 22.84 2.46
C SER A 68 -10.07 22.55 1.11
N ARG A 69 -10.80 22.72 0.01
CA ARG A 69 -10.29 22.60 -1.37
C ARG A 69 -9.28 23.69 -1.70
N ARG A 70 -9.54 24.94 -1.34
CA ARG A 70 -8.62 26.06 -1.58
C ARG A 70 -7.32 25.93 -0.78
N PHE A 71 -7.36 25.42 0.44
CA PHE A 71 -6.13 25.09 1.18
C PHE A 71 -5.33 23.96 0.52
N ALA A 72 -5.98 22.98 -0.10
CA ALA A 72 -5.32 21.92 -0.87
C ALA A 72 -4.83 22.38 -2.26
N ALA A 73 -5.44 23.43 -2.84
CA ALA A 73 -5.11 23.92 -4.18
C ALA A 73 -3.69 24.48 -4.30
N LEU A 74 -3.06 24.88 -3.19
CA LEU A 74 -1.66 25.34 -3.16
C LEU A 74 -0.66 24.23 -3.54
N GLU A 75 -1.05 22.97 -3.34
CA GLU A 75 -0.27 21.79 -3.73
C GLU A 75 -0.46 21.42 -5.21
N LEU A 76 -1.64 21.72 -5.77
CA LEU A 76 -2.04 21.32 -7.13
C LEU A 76 -1.85 22.42 -8.18
N LEU A 77 -1.41 23.63 -7.79
CA LEU A 77 -1.36 24.84 -8.65
C LEU A 77 -2.66 25.08 -9.44
N ALA A 78 -3.79 24.61 -8.90
CA ALA A 78 -5.04 24.49 -9.66
C ALA A 78 -5.73 25.85 -9.87
N ASP A 79 -5.46 26.83 -9.00
CA ASP A 79 -5.97 28.19 -9.09
C ASP A 79 -4.89 29.22 -8.75
N PRO A 80 -4.40 30.01 -9.72
CA PRO A 80 -3.31 30.95 -9.52
C PRO A 80 -3.68 32.12 -8.60
N GLU A 81 -4.95 32.49 -8.46
CA GLU A 81 -5.37 33.64 -7.66
C GLU A 81 -5.43 33.28 -6.17
N ASN A 82 -6.06 32.15 -5.85
CA ASN A 82 -6.10 31.59 -4.49
C ASN A 82 -4.70 31.19 -3.98
N THR A 83 -3.86 30.64 -4.87
CA THR A 83 -2.46 30.30 -4.55
C THR A 83 -1.64 31.54 -4.19
N ARG A 84 -1.85 32.66 -4.90
CA ARG A 84 -1.18 33.94 -4.60
C ARG A 84 -1.63 34.51 -3.26
N ALA A 85 -2.94 34.57 -3.01
CA ALA A 85 -3.48 35.13 -1.76
C ALA A 85 -2.95 34.39 -0.51
N LEU A 86 -2.92 33.05 -0.54
CA LEU A 86 -2.37 32.25 0.55
C LEU A 86 -0.83 32.38 0.67
N SER A 87 -0.12 32.41 -0.45
CA SER A 87 1.33 32.64 -0.47
C SER A 87 1.68 34.00 0.16
N ASP A 88 0.92 35.05 -0.17
CA ASP A 88 1.10 36.39 0.40
C ASP A 88 0.87 36.39 1.91
N ILE A 89 -0.15 35.67 2.40
CA ILE A 89 -0.43 35.51 3.84
C ILE A 89 0.73 34.76 4.53
N LEU A 90 1.22 33.66 3.96
CA LEU A 90 2.34 32.90 4.52
C LEU A 90 3.63 33.72 4.54
N MET A 91 3.88 34.52 3.50
CA MET A 91 5.01 35.44 3.45
C MET A 91 4.88 36.57 4.46
N ALA A 92 3.69 37.13 4.65
CA ALA A 92 3.44 38.12 5.70
C ALA A 92 3.64 37.53 7.10
N LEU A 93 3.18 36.30 7.34
CA LEU A 93 3.45 35.59 8.58
C LEU A 93 4.94 35.33 8.80
N ARG A 94 5.69 35.00 7.74
CA ARG A 94 7.15 34.89 7.83
C ARG A 94 7.79 36.21 8.24
N LYS A 95 7.41 37.33 7.61
CA LYS A 95 7.90 38.67 7.98
C LYS A 95 7.59 39.00 9.44
N LEU A 96 6.37 38.70 9.89
CA LEU A 96 5.96 38.91 11.29
C LEU A 96 6.79 38.07 12.27
N ARG A 97 7.03 36.78 11.96
CA ARG A 97 7.88 35.91 12.80
C ARG A 97 9.30 36.44 12.92
N GLU A 98 9.91 36.89 11.82
CA GLU A 98 11.24 37.52 11.83
C GLU A 98 11.24 38.80 12.69
N GLY A 99 10.18 39.62 12.60
CA GLY A 99 9.96 40.79 13.45
C GLY A 99 9.92 40.46 14.94
N ILE A 100 9.12 39.46 15.33
CA ILE A 100 8.97 39.02 16.73
C ILE A 100 10.29 38.47 17.29
N VAL A 101 11.02 37.68 16.49
CA VAL A 101 12.32 37.13 16.89
C VAL A 101 13.35 38.25 17.04
N ALA A 102 13.37 39.22 16.12
CA ALA A 102 14.28 40.36 16.17
C ALA A 102 13.99 41.29 17.35
N SER A 103 12.71 41.48 17.70
CA SER A 103 12.30 42.26 18.87
C SER A 103 12.44 41.49 20.19
N LYS A 104 12.75 40.18 20.14
CA LYS A 104 12.83 39.28 21.31
C LYS A 104 11.56 39.28 22.17
N ARG A 105 10.41 39.49 21.55
CA ARG A 105 9.10 39.58 22.22
C ARG A 105 8.62 38.19 22.62
N VAL A 106 8.14 38.04 23.86
CA VAL A 106 7.74 36.75 24.48
C VAL A 106 6.39 36.81 25.21
N ASP A 107 5.49 37.67 24.75
CA ASP A 107 4.18 37.90 25.37
C ASP A 107 3.07 37.01 24.79
N ASP A 108 1.84 37.19 25.28
CA ASP A 108 0.67 36.43 24.84
C ASP A 108 0.35 36.65 23.36
N PHE A 109 0.63 37.84 22.84
CA PHE A 109 0.51 38.13 21.42
C PHE A 109 1.47 37.27 20.58
N ALA A 110 2.74 37.16 20.99
CA ALA A 110 3.70 36.29 20.30
C ALA A 110 3.23 34.83 20.27
N ASN A 111 2.68 34.33 21.38
CA ASN A 111 2.06 33.00 21.43
C ASN A 111 0.88 32.88 20.44
N GLN A 112 -0.05 33.82 20.43
CA GLN A 112 -1.21 33.82 19.53
C GLN A 112 -0.81 33.87 18.05
N ALA A 113 0.13 34.76 17.70
CA ALA A 113 0.61 34.91 16.33
C ALA A 113 1.29 33.63 15.82
N TYR A 114 2.11 32.97 16.66
CA TYR A 114 2.76 31.72 16.29
C TYR A 114 1.80 30.52 16.26
N LEU A 115 0.84 30.42 17.18
CA LEU A 115 -0.20 29.38 17.14
C LEU A 115 -1.04 29.51 15.86
N PHE A 116 -1.44 30.73 15.50
CA PHE A 116 -2.12 30.98 14.24
C PHE A 116 -1.25 30.57 13.04
N CYS A 117 0.02 30.98 13.04
CA CYS A 117 0.96 30.63 11.98
C CYS A 117 1.12 29.11 11.81
N VAL A 118 1.26 28.37 12.91
CA VAL A 118 1.36 26.90 12.89
C VAL A 118 0.08 26.28 12.33
N ARG A 119 -1.09 26.64 12.86
CA ARG A 119 -2.38 26.07 12.43
C ARG A 119 -2.67 26.35 10.96
N LEU A 120 -2.44 27.57 10.49
CA LEU A 120 -2.63 27.93 9.09
C LEU A 120 -1.64 27.19 8.18
N SER A 121 -0.36 27.17 8.55
CA SER A 121 0.68 26.50 7.76
C SER A 121 0.46 24.98 7.67
N ILE A 122 -0.13 24.36 8.70
CA ILE A 122 -0.55 22.95 8.68
C ILE A 122 -1.73 22.74 7.73
N LEU A 123 -2.74 23.63 7.73
CA LEU A 123 -3.88 23.54 6.81
C LEU A 123 -3.44 23.59 5.34
N VAL A 124 -2.42 24.42 5.06
CA VAL A 124 -1.80 24.56 3.73
C VAL A 124 -0.73 23.49 3.47
N ARG A 125 -0.43 22.60 4.43
CA ARG A 125 0.60 21.56 4.34
C ARG A 125 1.99 22.07 3.95
N HIS A 126 2.40 23.23 4.49
CA HIS A 126 3.69 23.87 4.20
C HIS A 126 4.72 23.66 5.34
N PRO A 127 5.55 22.59 5.30
CA PRO A 127 6.45 22.20 6.39
C PRO A 127 7.50 23.24 6.76
N GLU A 128 7.98 24.00 5.78
CA GLU A 128 8.97 25.06 5.96
C GLU A 128 8.43 26.20 6.83
N SER A 129 7.11 26.32 6.95
CA SER A 129 6.46 27.35 7.76
C SER A 129 6.07 26.82 9.13
N TYR A 130 5.35 25.69 9.25
CA TYR A 130 4.91 25.24 10.57
C TYR A 130 6.04 24.62 11.41
N HIS A 131 6.97 23.87 10.82
CA HIS A 131 7.99 23.14 11.57
C HIS A 131 8.90 24.06 12.41
N PRO A 132 9.54 25.10 11.86
CA PRO A 132 10.35 26.01 12.66
C PRO A 132 9.52 26.79 13.68
N ALA A 133 8.26 27.11 13.36
CA ALA A 133 7.36 27.80 14.29
C ALA A 133 6.99 26.92 15.50
N ILE A 134 6.75 25.62 15.30
CA ILE A 134 6.51 24.65 16.37
C ILE A 134 7.74 24.51 17.27
N LEU A 135 8.93 24.36 16.67
CA LEU A 135 10.16 24.24 17.45
C LEU A 135 10.43 25.50 18.27
N TRP A 136 10.24 26.69 17.70
CA TRP A 136 10.41 27.95 18.41
C TRP A 136 9.41 28.07 19.58
N LEU A 137 8.13 27.77 19.35
CA LEU A 137 7.10 27.75 20.41
C LEU A 137 7.47 26.83 21.58
N LEU A 138 7.89 25.59 21.28
CA LEU A 138 8.17 24.59 22.33
C LEU A 138 9.50 24.84 23.05
N GLN A 139 10.53 25.31 22.35
CA GLN A 139 11.88 25.46 22.91
C GLN A 139 12.13 26.82 23.56
N TRP A 140 11.51 27.90 23.04
CA TRP A 140 11.82 29.26 23.47
C TRP A 140 10.67 29.97 24.17
N LEU A 141 9.41 29.81 23.73
CA LEU A 141 8.28 30.55 24.29
C LEU A 141 7.69 29.82 25.46
N HIS A 142 7.42 28.52 25.31
CA HIS A 142 6.82 27.76 26.40
C HIS A 142 7.59 27.86 27.74
N PRO A 143 8.94 27.88 27.77
CA PRO A 143 9.67 28.10 29.01
C PRO A 143 9.56 29.52 29.59
N GLN A 144 9.34 30.53 28.76
CA GLN A 144 9.33 31.95 29.16
C GLN A 144 7.91 32.47 29.43
N ASN A 145 6.94 32.02 28.63
CA ASN A 145 5.52 32.25 28.76
C ASN A 145 4.78 30.92 28.55
N ALA A 146 4.37 30.32 29.66
CA ALA A 146 3.83 28.96 29.68
C ALA A 146 2.50 28.88 28.91
N LEU A 147 2.55 28.23 27.75
CA LEU A 147 1.34 27.79 27.04
C LEU A 147 0.43 26.95 27.94
N GLU A 148 -0.88 27.11 27.76
CA GLU A 148 -1.88 26.26 28.39
C GLU A 148 -1.60 24.78 28.08
N SER A 149 -1.83 23.91 29.08
CA SER A 149 -1.52 22.48 28.98
C SER A 149 -2.16 21.83 27.75
N MET A 150 -3.40 22.21 27.41
CA MET A 150 -4.13 21.68 26.26
C MET A 150 -3.49 22.11 24.93
N THR A 151 -3.12 23.39 24.82
CA THR A 151 -2.44 23.92 23.63
C THR A 151 -1.04 23.33 23.46
N LYS A 152 -0.33 23.10 24.56
CA LYS A 152 0.97 22.40 24.53
C LYS A 152 0.82 20.99 23.99
N GLU A 153 -0.16 20.23 24.47
CA GLU A 153 -0.44 18.87 23.98
C GLU A 153 -0.83 18.86 22.49
N GLU A 154 -1.61 19.85 22.04
CA GLU A 154 -1.97 20.03 20.64
C GLU A 154 -0.73 20.19 19.75
N ILE A 155 0.16 21.13 20.09
CA ILE A 155 1.35 21.48 19.31
C ILE A 155 2.38 20.34 19.32
N VAL A 156 2.58 19.68 20.46
CA VAL A 156 3.41 18.47 20.56
C VAL A 156 2.83 17.35 19.70
N GLY A 157 1.50 17.19 19.68
CA GLY A 157 0.82 16.24 18.80
C GLY A 157 1.12 16.48 17.32
N TYR A 158 1.15 17.75 16.87
CA TYR A 158 1.55 18.08 15.50
C TYR A 158 3.01 17.73 15.21
N LEU A 159 3.94 18.01 16.12
CA LEU A 159 5.36 17.68 15.94
C LEU A 159 5.58 16.17 15.82
N VAL A 160 4.94 15.39 16.69
CA VAL A 160 5.04 13.93 16.72
C VAL A 160 4.46 13.34 15.43
N LEU A 161 3.29 13.81 15.00
CA LEU A 161 2.69 13.36 13.74
C LEU A 161 3.47 13.81 12.51
N ASP A 162 4.07 15.00 12.48
CA ASP A 162 4.95 15.43 11.37
C ASP A 162 6.17 14.51 11.25
N THR A 163 6.77 14.16 12.38
CA THR A 163 7.94 13.28 12.43
C THR A 163 7.59 11.86 11.96
N ALA A 164 6.42 11.37 12.34
CA ALA A 164 5.95 10.05 11.91
C ALA A 164 5.48 10.02 10.44
N CYS A 165 4.63 10.96 10.03
CA CYS A 165 3.97 10.92 8.73
C CYS A 165 4.82 11.47 7.59
N ARG A 166 5.52 12.60 7.79
CA ARG A 166 6.30 13.25 6.74
C ARG A 166 7.75 12.81 6.72
N ARG A 167 8.40 12.76 7.89
CA ARG A 167 9.82 12.35 8.00
C ARG A 167 10.01 10.83 7.98
N LYS A 168 8.94 10.04 8.21
CA LYS A 168 8.94 8.57 8.30
C LYS A 168 9.84 8.02 9.42
N GLU A 169 10.13 8.85 10.43
CA GLU A 169 10.98 8.51 11.57
C GLU A 169 10.12 8.13 12.78
N LEU A 170 9.60 6.90 12.80
CA LEU A 170 8.69 6.42 13.86
C LEU A 170 9.36 6.39 15.23
N THR A 171 10.64 5.98 15.31
CA THR A 171 11.38 5.90 16.57
C THR A 171 11.56 7.29 17.20
N GLU A 172 11.94 8.29 16.40
CA GLU A 172 12.05 9.67 16.89
C GLU A 172 10.69 10.21 17.35
N ALA A 173 9.61 9.87 16.64
CA ALA A 173 8.25 10.26 17.05
C ALA A 173 7.88 9.71 18.44
N PHE A 174 8.19 8.45 18.76
CA PHE A 174 7.98 7.88 20.10
C PHE A 174 8.86 8.53 21.16
N ILE A 175 10.13 8.83 20.84
CA ILE A 175 11.04 9.53 21.75
C ILE A 175 10.51 10.93 22.07
N LEU A 176 10.05 11.67 21.07
CA LEU A 176 9.48 13.01 21.23
C LEU A 176 8.17 12.96 22.03
N ALA A 177 7.29 11.99 21.77
CA ALA A 177 6.06 11.79 22.53
C ALA A 177 6.33 11.55 24.02
N LYS A 178 7.36 10.74 24.34
CA LYS A 178 7.80 10.49 25.72
C LYS A 178 8.46 11.72 26.34
N LYS A 179 9.33 12.42 25.61
CA LYS A 179 10.05 13.63 26.08
C LYS A 179 9.08 14.72 26.54
N TYR A 180 8.01 14.94 25.77
CA TYR A 180 7.00 15.95 26.08
C TYR A 180 5.80 15.40 26.88
N GLN A 181 5.83 14.12 27.28
CA GLN A 181 4.77 13.44 28.05
C GLN A 181 3.39 13.56 27.41
N LEU A 182 3.30 13.35 26.09
CA LEU A 182 2.03 13.42 25.36
C LEU A 182 1.05 12.37 25.89
N ARG A 183 -0.18 12.78 26.21
CA ARG A 183 -1.25 11.91 26.75
C ARG A 183 -2.33 11.52 25.73
N SER A 184 -2.24 12.04 24.50
CA SER A 184 -3.27 11.84 23.48
C SER A 184 -3.31 10.38 22.99
N ALA A 185 -4.32 9.63 23.44
CA ALA A 185 -4.56 8.26 22.99
C ALA A 185 -4.75 8.16 21.48
N LYS A 186 -5.36 9.19 20.86
CA LYS A 186 -5.56 9.24 19.40
C LYS A 186 -4.22 9.30 18.65
N VAL A 187 -3.28 10.13 19.10
CA VAL A 187 -1.95 10.24 18.46
C VAL A 187 -1.20 8.91 18.57
N TYR A 188 -1.20 8.26 19.74
CA TYR A 188 -0.62 6.92 19.86
C TYR A 188 -1.32 5.89 19.00
N ALA A 189 -2.64 5.94 18.87
CA ALA A 189 -3.37 5.04 17.98
C ALA A 189 -2.96 5.22 16.51
N VAL A 190 -2.69 6.46 16.08
CA VAL A 190 -2.15 6.76 14.74
C VAL A 190 -0.73 6.22 14.60
N LEU A 191 0.16 6.45 15.58
CA LEU A 191 1.52 5.89 15.57
C LEU A 191 1.50 4.36 15.50
N HIS A 192 0.64 3.70 16.28
CA HIS A 192 0.47 2.25 16.21
C HIS A 192 -0.08 1.79 14.86
N ALA A 193 -1.01 2.54 14.26
CA ALA A 193 -1.51 2.21 12.92
C ALA A 193 -0.40 2.32 11.86
N LEU A 194 0.47 3.33 11.96
CA LEU A 194 1.65 3.48 11.09
C LEU A 194 2.67 2.34 11.29
N VAL A 195 2.96 1.95 12.53
CA VAL A 195 3.91 0.86 12.82
C VAL A 195 3.46 -0.49 12.24
N HIS A 196 2.15 -0.75 12.21
CA HIS A 196 1.58 -2.01 11.70
C HIS A 196 1.10 -1.90 10.25
N ASP A 197 1.38 -0.81 9.55
CA ASP A 197 0.86 -0.51 8.21
C ASP A 197 -0.66 -0.74 8.05
N ASN A 198 -1.42 -0.46 9.11
CA ASN A 198 -2.86 -0.74 9.16
C ASN A 198 -3.66 0.42 8.57
N TRP A 199 -3.87 0.39 7.27
CA TRP A 199 -4.62 1.42 6.53
C TRP A 199 -6.05 1.62 7.01
N VAL A 200 -6.80 0.54 7.30
CA VAL A 200 -8.20 0.64 7.71
C VAL A 200 -8.32 1.41 9.03
N ARG A 201 -7.45 1.07 9.99
CA ARG A 201 -7.38 1.78 11.27
C ARG A 201 -6.89 3.21 11.10
N PHE A 202 -5.88 3.43 10.26
CA PHE A 202 -5.36 4.76 9.96
C PHE A 202 -6.43 5.68 9.35
N ARG A 203 -7.17 5.19 8.36
CA ARG A 203 -8.25 5.94 7.71
C ARG A 203 -9.40 6.26 8.65
N LYS A 204 -9.81 5.30 9.48
CA LYS A 204 -10.84 5.54 10.50
C LYS A 204 -10.39 6.61 11.49
N LEU A 205 -9.14 6.51 11.97
CA LEU A 205 -8.56 7.50 12.87
C LEU A 205 -8.46 8.89 12.22
N LYS A 206 -8.18 8.99 10.92
CA LYS A 206 -8.15 10.27 10.20
C LYS A 206 -9.48 11.03 10.32
N GLY A 207 -10.62 10.34 10.32
CA GLY A 207 -11.94 10.95 10.54
C GLY A 207 -12.26 11.27 12.00
N GLU A 208 -11.56 10.65 12.95
CA GLU A 208 -11.78 10.85 14.40
C GLU A 208 -10.85 11.90 15.02
N VAL A 209 -9.71 12.21 14.38
CA VAL A 209 -8.78 13.25 14.81
C VAL A 209 -9.26 14.64 14.36
N ASP A 210 -8.72 15.68 14.99
CA ASP A 210 -8.95 17.06 14.55
C ASP A 210 -8.43 17.31 13.13
N GLY A 211 -9.06 18.25 12.43
CA GLY A 211 -8.74 18.57 11.03
C GLY A 211 -7.27 18.91 10.79
N HIS A 212 -6.61 19.57 11.74
CA HIS A 212 -5.18 19.89 11.63
C HIS A 212 -4.30 18.62 11.67
N LYS A 213 -4.57 17.68 12.60
CA LYS A 213 -3.86 16.38 12.62
C LYS A 213 -4.20 15.55 11.39
N ALA A 214 -5.45 15.56 10.92
CA ALA A 214 -5.84 14.90 9.69
C ALA A 214 -5.06 15.42 8.47
N ARG A 215 -4.78 16.73 8.39
CA ARG A 215 -3.94 17.30 7.33
C ARG A 215 -2.48 16.87 7.40
N ILE A 216 -1.92 16.66 8.58
CA ILE A 216 -0.57 16.10 8.71
C ILE A 216 -0.55 14.61 8.32
N MET A 217 -1.61 13.88 8.65
CA MET A 217 -1.74 12.47 8.27
C MET A 217 -1.78 12.25 6.75
N GLU A 218 -2.21 13.23 5.97
CA GLU A 218 -2.23 13.15 4.50
C GLU A 218 -0.86 12.89 3.88
N PHE A 219 0.23 13.34 4.50
CA PHE A 219 1.59 13.08 4.02
C PHE A 219 1.92 11.58 3.97
N ALA A 220 1.38 10.78 4.90
CA ALA A 220 1.58 9.33 4.92
C ALA A 220 0.46 8.55 4.22
N GLU A 221 -0.61 9.24 3.82
CA GLU A 221 -1.81 8.59 3.29
C GLU A 221 -1.53 7.86 1.99
N ASN A 222 -0.82 8.51 1.06
CA ASN A 222 -0.50 7.91 -0.23
C ASN A 222 0.37 6.65 -0.04
N ASP A 223 1.42 6.74 0.77
CA ASP A 223 2.33 5.63 1.01
C ASP A 223 1.65 4.43 1.67
N MET A 224 0.81 4.67 2.69
CA MET A 224 0.06 3.59 3.35
C MET A 224 -0.99 2.98 2.40
N ARG A 225 -1.66 3.81 1.61
CA ARG A 225 -2.62 3.35 0.60
C ARG A 225 -1.93 2.49 -0.43
N ILE A 226 -0.81 2.93 -1.00
CA ILE A 226 -0.01 2.17 -1.98
C ILE A 226 0.47 0.86 -1.35
N THR A 227 0.99 0.88 -0.12
CA THR A 227 1.44 -0.34 0.57
C THR A 227 0.30 -1.32 0.78
N THR A 228 -0.89 -0.82 1.12
CA THR A 228 -2.10 -1.62 1.29
C THR A 228 -2.62 -2.15 -0.05
N LEU A 229 -2.62 -1.34 -1.11
CA LEU A 229 -2.96 -1.77 -2.47
C LEU A 229 -1.95 -2.80 -3.00
N LYS A 230 -0.67 -2.69 -2.64
CA LYS A 230 0.35 -3.69 -2.93
C LYS A 230 0.08 -4.99 -2.14
N ALA A 231 -0.28 -4.89 -0.86
CA ALA A 231 -0.64 -6.04 -0.04
C ALA A 231 -1.92 -6.72 -0.55
N PHE A 232 -2.93 -5.94 -0.94
CA PHE A 232 -4.15 -6.44 -1.57
C PHE A 232 -3.85 -7.06 -2.93
N GLY A 233 -2.97 -6.48 -3.75
CA GLY A 233 -2.59 -7.07 -5.04
C GLY A 233 -1.84 -8.38 -4.89
N ARG A 234 -1.25 -8.62 -3.70
CA ARG A 234 -0.66 -9.91 -3.34
C ARG A 234 -1.66 -10.94 -2.84
N THR A 235 -2.87 -10.54 -2.42
CA THR A 235 -3.82 -11.39 -1.67
C THR A 235 -5.24 -11.45 -2.25
N TYR A 236 -5.63 -10.51 -3.12
CA TYR A 236 -6.96 -10.38 -3.72
C TYR A 236 -6.82 -10.02 -5.21
N MET A 237 -7.59 -10.69 -6.07
CA MET A 237 -7.59 -10.46 -7.53
C MET A 237 -8.47 -9.28 -7.96
N SER A 238 -9.42 -8.87 -7.09
CA SER A 238 -10.28 -7.72 -7.31
C SER A 238 -10.54 -7.01 -5.98
N ALA A 239 -10.60 -5.68 -6.03
CA ALA A 239 -10.88 -4.84 -4.88
C ALA A 239 -11.74 -3.65 -5.31
N MET A 240 -12.77 -3.34 -4.53
CA MET A 240 -13.54 -2.12 -4.70
C MET A 240 -12.75 -0.95 -4.11
N THR A 241 -12.59 0.11 -4.90
CA THR A 241 -11.91 1.34 -4.51
C THR A 241 -12.91 2.46 -4.28
N ASP A 242 -12.56 3.37 -3.37
CA ASP A 242 -13.33 4.58 -3.05
C ASP A 242 -13.04 5.75 -4.01
N LYS A 243 -11.87 5.75 -4.65
CA LYS A 243 -11.49 6.71 -5.69
C LYS A 243 -11.90 6.24 -7.08
N THR A 244 -12.03 7.22 -8.00
CA THR A 244 -12.27 6.93 -9.41
C THR A 244 -11.02 6.35 -10.06
N TRP A 245 -11.21 5.40 -10.99
CA TRP A 245 -10.11 4.71 -11.67
C TRP A 245 -9.01 5.62 -12.28
N PRO A 246 -9.36 6.76 -12.92
CA PRO A 246 -8.36 7.66 -13.51
C PRO A 246 -7.44 8.30 -12.47
N GLU A 247 -7.93 8.56 -11.25
CA GLU A 247 -7.14 9.14 -10.17
C GLU A 247 -6.11 8.14 -9.65
N ILE A 248 -6.51 6.87 -9.50
CA ILE A 248 -5.64 5.77 -9.05
C ILE A 248 -4.53 5.52 -10.07
N GLN A 249 -4.85 5.51 -11.37
CA GLN A 249 -3.88 5.29 -12.43
C GLN A 249 -2.86 6.44 -12.53
N LYS A 250 -3.28 7.69 -12.27
CA LYS A 250 -2.43 8.88 -12.35
C LYS A 250 -1.60 9.14 -11.08
N GLU A 251 -2.16 8.88 -9.90
CA GLU A 251 -1.54 9.23 -8.61
C GLU A 251 -0.79 8.06 -7.95
N ASP A 252 -1.26 6.83 -8.12
CA ASP A 252 -0.78 5.69 -7.31
C ASP A 252 0.10 4.71 -8.10
N GLU A 253 0.20 4.88 -9.43
CA GLU A 253 0.97 4.04 -10.38
C GLU A 253 0.85 2.52 -10.11
N CYS A 254 -0.28 2.09 -9.55
CA CYS A 254 -0.45 0.74 -9.07
C CYS A 254 -0.96 -0.16 -10.21
N GLY A 255 -0.36 -1.35 -10.38
CA GLY A 255 -0.61 -2.25 -11.52
C GLY A 255 -1.99 -2.92 -11.57
N TRP A 256 -2.99 -2.36 -10.90
CA TRP A 256 -4.37 -2.82 -10.97
C TRP A 256 -4.99 -2.47 -12.33
N GLN A 257 -6.05 -3.16 -12.74
CA GLN A 257 -6.85 -2.82 -13.92
C GLN A 257 -8.34 -2.76 -13.59
N ARG A 258 -9.09 -1.88 -14.26
CA ARG A 258 -10.55 -1.76 -14.08
C ARG A 258 -11.27 -2.88 -14.82
N GLU A 259 -12.10 -3.63 -14.10
CA GLU A 259 -12.99 -4.62 -14.68
C GLU A 259 -14.03 -3.93 -15.60
N GLY A 260 -13.86 -4.09 -16.93
CA GLY A 260 -14.69 -3.45 -17.95
C GLY A 260 -13.94 -2.87 -19.16
N ASP A 261 -12.63 -2.60 -19.04
CA ASP A 261 -11.79 -2.11 -20.15
C ASP A 261 -11.28 -3.22 -21.08
N LEU A 262 -11.68 -4.48 -20.83
CA LEU A 262 -11.38 -5.68 -21.63
C LEU A 262 -11.77 -5.58 -23.12
N LYS A 263 -12.43 -4.51 -23.58
CA LYS A 263 -12.89 -4.35 -24.97
C LYS A 263 -12.32 -3.18 -25.74
N LYS A 264 -11.48 -2.32 -25.16
CA LYS A 264 -10.89 -1.20 -25.92
C LYS A 264 -9.46 -0.88 -25.51
N GLN A 265 -8.54 -1.74 -25.91
CA GLN A 265 -7.25 -1.26 -26.41
C GLN A 265 -6.80 -2.16 -27.56
N LYS A 266 -7.33 -1.83 -28.74
CA LYS A 266 -6.66 -2.13 -30.00
C LYS A 266 -5.70 -0.97 -30.27
N THR A 267 -4.41 -1.33 -30.37
CA THR A 267 -3.39 -0.75 -31.24
C THR A 267 -3.14 0.76 -31.18
N SER A 268 -1.98 1.13 -30.63
CA SER A 268 -0.87 1.65 -31.46
C SER A 268 0.42 1.69 -30.65
N GLU A 269 1.31 0.71 -30.88
CA GLU A 269 2.76 0.90 -30.99
C GLU A 269 3.40 -0.46 -31.29
N GLU A 270 4.04 -0.53 -32.46
CA GLU A 270 4.66 -1.71 -33.02
C GLU A 270 6.01 -2.02 -32.33
N GLY A 271 6.27 -3.30 -32.07
CA GLY A 271 7.64 -3.80 -31.88
C GLY A 271 8.00 -4.40 -30.51
N ARG A 272 7.21 -5.36 -30.01
CA ARG A 272 7.60 -6.56 -29.21
C ARG A 272 6.30 -7.29 -28.85
N GLY A 273 6.30 -8.63 -28.90
CA GLY A 273 5.08 -9.43 -28.66
C GLY A 273 4.42 -9.04 -27.34
N ALA A 274 3.11 -8.80 -27.36
CA ALA A 274 2.37 -8.42 -26.15
C ALA A 274 2.56 -9.49 -25.06
N SER A 275 3.00 -9.07 -23.87
CA SER A 275 3.07 -9.94 -22.69
C SER A 275 1.68 -10.46 -22.34
N SER A 276 1.55 -11.78 -22.12
CA SER A 276 0.28 -12.42 -21.77
C SER A 276 -0.29 -11.85 -20.47
N ALA A 277 -1.62 -11.72 -20.44
CA ALA A 277 -2.39 -11.24 -19.29
C ALA A 277 -2.24 -12.14 -18.04
N LEU A 278 -1.76 -13.38 -18.21
CA LEU A 278 -1.48 -14.30 -17.11
C LEU A 278 -0.33 -13.83 -16.21
N LEU A 279 0.61 -13.03 -16.75
CA LEU A 279 1.68 -12.41 -15.97
C LEU A 279 1.25 -11.14 -15.23
N SER A 280 0.26 -10.41 -15.74
CA SER A 280 -0.33 -9.28 -15.00
C SER A 280 -1.15 -9.75 -13.78
N ASP A 281 -1.74 -10.95 -13.85
CA ASP A 281 -2.47 -11.58 -12.74
C ASP A 281 -1.55 -12.27 -11.72
N SER A 282 -0.33 -12.62 -12.10
CA SER A 282 0.66 -13.17 -11.17
C SER A 282 1.46 -12.04 -10.51
N ARG A 283 1.66 -12.17 -9.19
CA ARG A 283 2.24 -11.21 -8.21
C ARG A 283 3.58 -10.53 -8.60
N ALA A 284 4.16 -10.87 -9.75
CA ALA A 284 5.43 -10.42 -10.29
C ALA A 284 5.31 -9.53 -11.56
N GLY A 285 4.11 -9.28 -12.12
CA GLY A 285 3.93 -8.51 -13.36
C GLY A 285 4.51 -7.08 -13.33
N TRP A 286 4.67 -6.48 -12.15
CA TRP A 286 5.26 -5.15 -11.96
C TRP A 286 6.79 -5.12 -11.94
N LEU A 287 7.47 -6.26 -11.75
CA LEU A 287 8.93 -6.33 -11.73
C LEU A 287 9.52 -6.23 -13.16
N ILE A 288 8.76 -6.62 -14.18
CA ILE A 288 9.16 -6.69 -15.60
C ILE A 288 9.07 -5.29 -16.25
N LYS A 289 9.76 -4.30 -15.69
CA LYS A 289 9.86 -2.95 -16.29
C LYS A 289 11.26 -2.64 -16.85
N SER A 290 12.27 -3.46 -16.59
CA SER A 290 13.62 -3.27 -17.13
C SER A 290 13.79 -4.07 -18.42
N ALA A 291 13.87 -3.38 -19.56
CA ALA A 291 13.93 -3.98 -20.90
C ALA A 291 15.31 -4.58 -21.25
N GLU A 292 16.33 -4.42 -20.40
CA GLU A 292 17.72 -4.75 -20.74
C GLU A 292 18.09 -6.24 -20.51
N GLN A 293 17.26 -7.03 -19.81
CA GLN A 293 17.55 -8.46 -19.50
C GLN A 293 16.30 -9.37 -19.51
N SER A 294 15.24 -8.99 -20.23
CA SER A 294 14.01 -9.77 -20.35
C SER A 294 14.11 -10.86 -21.43
N ILE A 295 13.50 -12.03 -21.17
CA ILE A 295 13.41 -13.18 -22.08
C ILE A 295 11.94 -13.56 -22.28
N ASP A 296 11.61 -13.95 -23.51
CA ASP A 296 10.27 -14.37 -23.90
C ASP A 296 10.11 -15.89 -23.76
N LEU A 297 9.27 -16.33 -22.83
CA LEU A 297 8.87 -17.73 -22.67
C LEU A 297 7.53 -17.94 -23.39
N ILE A 298 7.53 -18.69 -24.48
CA ILE A 298 6.35 -18.92 -25.32
C ILE A 298 5.75 -20.28 -24.94
N ALA A 299 4.56 -20.31 -24.35
CA ALA A 299 3.86 -21.55 -24.05
C ALA A 299 2.51 -21.59 -24.79
N SER A 300 2.22 -22.66 -25.53
CA SER A 300 0.95 -22.84 -26.26
C SER A 300 0.50 -21.60 -27.07
N GLY A 301 1.45 -20.82 -27.62
CA GLY A 301 1.19 -19.59 -28.38
C GLY A 301 1.06 -18.30 -27.56
N GLU A 302 1.11 -18.37 -26.22
CA GLU A 302 1.15 -17.21 -25.33
C GLU A 302 2.59 -16.82 -24.97
N VAL A 303 2.89 -15.52 -24.98
CA VAL A 303 4.22 -14.98 -24.65
C VAL A 303 4.24 -14.52 -23.20
N LEU A 304 5.09 -15.13 -22.37
CA LEU A 304 5.32 -14.79 -20.97
C LEU A 304 6.73 -14.21 -20.83
N VAL A 305 6.84 -12.95 -20.38
CA VAL A 305 8.13 -12.28 -20.20
C VAL A 305 8.70 -12.51 -18.79
N ALA A 306 9.99 -12.84 -18.68
CA ALA A 306 10.68 -12.98 -17.39
C ALA A 306 12.13 -12.50 -17.44
N HIS A 307 12.73 -12.10 -16.31
CA HIS A 307 14.15 -11.73 -16.28
C HIS A 307 15.05 -12.95 -16.31
N ARG A 308 16.10 -12.89 -17.14
CA ARG A 308 17.15 -13.91 -17.24
C ARG A 308 17.76 -14.25 -15.89
N ASP A 309 18.12 -13.23 -15.11
CA ASP A 309 18.83 -13.39 -13.84
C ASP A 309 18.02 -14.16 -12.80
N ILE A 310 16.69 -14.02 -12.83
CA ILE A 310 15.80 -14.68 -11.86
C ILE A 310 15.65 -16.16 -12.20
N LEU A 311 15.45 -16.47 -13.48
CA LEU A 311 15.35 -17.85 -13.95
C LEU A 311 16.67 -18.60 -13.78
N THR A 312 17.81 -17.97 -14.10
CA THR A 312 19.14 -18.59 -13.93
C THR A 312 19.53 -18.77 -12.47
N CYS A 313 19.05 -17.90 -11.57
CA CYS A 313 19.29 -18.03 -10.13
C CYS A 313 18.58 -19.25 -9.53
N CYS A 314 17.36 -19.58 -9.99
CA CYS A 314 16.57 -20.66 -9.41
C CYS A 314 16.62 -22.00 -10.18
N SER A 315 17.16 -22.03 -11.40
CA SER A 315 17.07 -23.17 -12.32
C SER A 315 18.39 -23.46 -13.04
N GLU A 316 18.88 -24.70 -12.94
CA GLU A 316 20.01 -25.15 -13.76
C GLU A 316 19.65 -25.30 -15.24
N TYR A 317 18.40 -25.65 -15.54
CA TYR A 317 17.89 -25.74 -16.90
C TYR A 317 18.02 -24.39 -17.61
N PHE A 318 17.48 -23.31 -17.03
CA PHE A 318 17.55 -21.98 -17.64
C PHE A 318 18.98 -21.43 -17.67
N LYS A 319 19.81 -21.77 -16.68
CA LYS A 319 21.25 -21.45 -16.71
C LYS A 319 21.92 -22.00 -17.97
N ARG A 320 21.61 -23.25 -18.36
CA ARG A 320 22.11 -23.86 -19.59
C ARG A 320 21.45 -23.34 -20.85
N CYS A 321 20.14 -23.14 -20.86
CA CYS A 321 19.41 -22.61 -22.01
C CYS A 321 19.90 -21.23 -22.44
N PHE A 322 20.42 -20.44 -21.49
CA PHE A 322 20.93 -19.10 -21.76
C PHE A 322 22.46 -19.06 -21.89
N GLU A 323 23.16 -20.17 -22.09
CA GLU A 323 24.56 -20.14 -22.54
C GLU A 323 24.61 -19.80 -24.05
N ASP A 324 25.60 -19.02 -24.49
CA ASP A 324 25.72 -18.52 -25.88
C ASP A 324 25.85 -19.62 -26.95
N THR A 325 26.04 -20.87 -26.51
CA THR A 325 26.08 -22.07 -27.35
C THR A 325 24.72 -22.54 -27.85
N TRP A 326 23.62 -22.08 -27.25
CA TRP A 326 22.26 -22.54 -27.55
C TRP A 326 21.44 -21.48 -28.30
N VAL A 327 20.56 -21.94 -29.20
CA VAL A 327 19.73 -21.09 -30.07
C VAL A 327 18.79 -20.20 -29.24
N GLU A 328 18.35 -20.73 -28.10
CA GLU A 328 17.51 -20.06 -27.11
C GLU A 328 18.22 -18.86 -26.47
N GLY A 329 19.50 -19.02 -26.11
CA GLY A 329 20.34 -17.96 -25.58
C GLY A 329 20.62 -16.84 -26.59
N GLN A 330 20.78 -17.20 -27.87
CA GLN A 330 21.01 -16.25 -28.97
C GLN A 330 19.74 -15.51 -29.40
N ARG A 331 18.58 -16.18 -29.35
CA ARG A 331 17.28 -15.63 -29.77
C ARG A 331 16.60 -14.81 -28.67
N GLY A 332 16.94 -15.06 -27.41
CA GLY A 332 16.29 -14.43 -26.27
C GLY A 332 14.84 -14.91 -26.05
N SER A 333 14.50 -16.10 -26.58
CA SER A 333 13.19 -16.71 -26.38
C SER A 333 13.27 -18.24 -26.27
N VAL A 334 12.37 -18.82 -25.46
CA VAL A 334 12.24 -20.27 -25.23
C VAL A 334 10.80 -20.68 -25.51
N THR A 335 10.57 -21.70 -26.32
CA THR A 335 9.22 -22.17 -26.68
C THR A 335 8.91 -23.52 -26.03
N PHE A 336 7.69 -23.66 -25.51
CA PHE A 336 7.15 -24.86 -24.89
C PHE A 336 5.80 -25.22 -25.53
N ASP A 337 5.72 -26.38 -26.17
CA ASP A 337 4.51 -26.85 -26.85
C ASP A 337 3.59 -27.68 -25.93
N ASP A 338 4.13 -28.16 -24.81
CA ASP A 338 3.49 -29.10 -23.90
C ASP A 338 3.18 -28.53 -22.51
N ILE A 339 3.43 -27.24 -22.31
CA ILE A 339 3.19 -26.53 -21.05
C ILE A 339 1.96 -25.65 -21.17
N ASP A 340 1.05 -25.77 -20.20
CA ASP A 340 -0.07 -24.85 -20.03
C ASP A 340 0.46 -23.48 -19.55
N PRO A 341 0.17 -22.38 -20.27
CA PRO A 341 0.58 -21.03 -19.90
C PRO A 341 0.24 -20.65 -18.46
N LYS A 342 -0.88 -21.16 -17.92
CA LYS A 342 -1.31 -20.91 -16.53
C LYS A 342 -0.25 -21.38 -15.53
N TYR A 343 0.23 -22.62 -15.66
CA TYR A 343 1.20 -23.18 -14.72
C TYR A 343 2.58 -22.56 -14.90
N LEU A 344 2.94 -22.19 -16.14
CA LEU A 344 4.18 -21.48 -16.40
C LEU A 344 4.18 -20.08 -15.77
N ALA A 345 3.07 -19.35 -15.84
CA ALA A 345 2.92 -18.06 -15.15
C ALA A 345 3.02 -18.20 -13.61
N LEU A 346 2.41 -19.24 -13.03
CA LEU A 346 2.53 -19.54 -11.60
C LEU A 346 3.97 -19.86 -11.19
N PHE A 347 4.68 -20.66 -12.00
CA PHE A 347 6.10 -20.97 -11.80
C PHE A 347 6.96 -19.71 -11.84
N ILE A 348 6.74 -18.82 -12.82
CA ILE A 348 7.45 -17.55 -12.93
C ILE A 348 7.22 -16.72 -11.67
N GLY A 349 5.96 -16.53 -11.24
CA GLY A 349 5.65 -15.80 -10.01
C GLY A 349 6.34 -16.36 -8.76
N LEU A 350 6.49 -17.69 -8.69
CA LEU A 350 7.24 -18.37 -7.62
C LEU A 350 8.75 -18.10 -7.71
N ALA A 351 9.35 -18.16 -8.90
CA ALA A 351 10.77 -17.87 -9.13
C ALA A 351 11.14 -16.45 -8.67
N TYR A 352 10.32 -15.45 -9.00
CA TYR A 352 10.50 -14.08 -8.48
C TYR A 352 10.43 -14.02 -6.96
N SER A 353 9.50 -14.75 -6.35
CA SER A 353 9.34 -14.79 -4.90
C SER A 353 10.55 -15.44 -4.22
N HIS A 354 11.16 -16.44 -4.84
CA HIS A 354 12.39 -17.09 -4.37
C HIS A 354 13.63 -16.20 -4.50
N SER A 355 13.69 -15.35 -5.53
CA SER A 355 14.78 -14.38 -5.71
C SER A 355 14.70 -13.18 -4.75
N SER A 356 13.65 -13.09 -3.92
CA SER A 356 13.51 -12.07 -2.88
C SER A 356 14.45 -12.32 -1.71
N ILE A 357 14.79 -11.27 -0.95
CA ILE A 357 15.71 -11.31 0.22
C ILE A 357 15.23 -12.26 1.33
N VAL A 358 13.95 -12.67 1.31
CA VAL A 358 13.33 -13.53 2.32
C VAL A 358 13.21 -14.96 1.79
N SER A 359 13.84 -15.92 2.47
CA SER A 359 13.74 -17.34 2.15
C SER A 359 12.29 -17.84 2.21
N LEU A 360 11.84 -18.53 1.15
CA LEU A 360 10.50 -19.11 1.09
C LEU A 360 10.37 -20.21 2.15
N THR A 361 9.45 -20.01 3.11
CA THR A 361 9.12 -21.01 4.14
C THR A 361 7.70 -21.49 3.89
N PRO A 362 7.45 -22.82 3.80
CA PRO A 362 6.10 -23.32 3.57
C PRO A 362 5.16 -22.87 4.70
N PRO A 363 3.89 -22.57 4.38
CA PRO A 363 2.94 -22.11 5.38
C PRO A 363 2.70 -23.20 6.43
N THR A 364 2.50 -22.80 7.69
CA THR A 364 2.12 -23.72 8.76
C THR A 364 0.64 -24.12 8.63
N PRO A 365 0.29 -25.41 8.77
CA PRO A 365 -1.10 -25.87 8.73
C PRO A 365 -2.00 -25.17 9.76
N GLN A 366 -3.14 -24.65 9.31
CA GLN A 366 -4.02 -23.83 10.11
C GLN A 366 -4.77 -24.67 11.14
N THR A 367 -4.75 -24.25 12.41
CA THR A 367 -5.46 -24.96 13.49
C THR A 367 -6.97 -25.02 13.26
N ASP A 368 -7.56 -24.02 12.61
CA ASP A 368 -8.97 -23.99 12.22
C ASP A 368 -9.13 -23.43 10.79
N PRO A 369 -9.07 -24.30 9.77
CA PRO A 369 -9.18 -23.86 8.39
C PRO A 369 -10.62 -23.48 8.08
N GLN A 370 -10.84 -22.20 7.79
CA GLN A 370 -12.12 -21.71 7.29
C GLN A 370 -12.23 -22.03 5.80
N PRO A 371 -13.41 -22.45 5.32
CA PRO A 371 -13.62 -22.64 3.89
C PRO A 371 -13.49 -21.29 3.19
N SER A 372 -12.41 -21.12 2.43
CA SER A 372 -12.12 -19.91 1.68
C SER A 372 -11.87 -20.27 0.23
N ASN A 373 -12.66 -19.67 -0.68
CA ASN A 373 -12.50 -19.82 -2.13
C ASN A 373 -11.23 -19.12 -2.69
N LYS A 374 -10.28 -18.70 -1.84
CA LYS A 374 -9.13 -17.85 -2.21
C LYS A 374 -7.77 -18.56 -2.17
N ARG A 375 -7.74 -19.87 -1.94
CA ARG A 375 -6.49 -20.65 -1.91
C ARG A 375 -6.14 -21.18 -3.30
N THR A 376 -4.85 -21.25 -3.63
CA THR A 376 -4.37 -21.99 -4.79
C THR A 376 -4.76 -23.47 -4.66
N PRO A 377 -5.50 -24.05 -5.61
CA PRO A 377 -5.89 -25.46 -5.59
C PRO A 377 -4.68 -26.38 -5.49
N ILE A 378 -4.82 -27.51 -4.79
CA ILE A 378 -3.73 -28.51 -4.67
C ILE A 378 -3.26 -28.99 -6.05
N LYS A 379 -4.19 -29.15 -7.01
CA LYS A 379 -3.89 -29.50 -8.41
C LYS A 379 -2.87 -28.54 -9.04
N ASP A 380 -3.08 -27.23 -8.87
CA ASP A 380 -2.21 -26.22 -9.47
C ASP A 380 -0.80 -26.28 -8.87
N LEU A 381 -0.67 -26.57 -7.57
CA LEU A 381 0.63 -26.77 -6.93
C LEU A 381 1.36 -28.02 -7.45
N ILE A 382 0.64 -29.11 -7.73
CA ILE A 382 1.22 -30.34 -8.29
C ILE A 382 1.75 -30.10 -9.72
N GLU A 383 1.02 -29.35 -10.54
CA GLU A 383 1.47 -28.99 -11.89
C GLU A 383 2.70 -28.07 -11.85
N VAL A 384 2.73 -27.10 -10.93
CA VAL A 384 3.93 -26.26 -10.72
C VAL A 384 5.11 -27.09 -10.19
N HIS A 385 4.87 -28.10 -9.35
CA HIS A 385 5.92 -29.03 -8.90
C HIS A 385 6.55 -29.78 -10.07
N LYS A 386 5.74 -30.28 -11.02
CA LYS A 386 6.26 -30.91 -12.25
C LYS A 386 7.14 -29.96 -13.06
N LEU A 387 6.77 -28.68 -13.13
CA LEU A 387 7.60 -27.66 -13.78
C LEU A 387 8.90 -27.42 -13.02
N CYS A 388 8.88 -27.41 -11.68
CA CYS A 388 10.10 -27.29 -10.87
C CYS A 388 11.04 -28.47 -11.10
N ASP A 389 10.52 -29.70 -11.20
CA ASP A 389 11.32 -30.89 -11.52
C ASP A 389 11.90 -30.82 -12.94
N ARG A 390 11.06 -30.47 -13.93
CA ARG A 390 11.47 -30.30 -15.33
C ARG A 390 12.55 -29.24 -15.50
N PHE A 391 12.42 -28.10 -14.82
CA PHE A 391 13.38 -27.00 -14.87
C PHE A 391 14.54 -27.17 -13.88
N ILE A 392 14.66 -28.30 -13.19
CA ILE A 392 15.77 -28.59 -12.26
C ILE A 392 15.89 -27.48 -11.20
N CYS A 393 14.76 -27.14 -10.58
CA CYS A 393 14.63 -26.13 -9.53
C CYS A 393 14.41 -26.81 -8.17
N LEU A 394 15.45 -27.46 -7.63
CA LEU A 394 15.33 -28.30 -6.42
C LEU A 394 14.76 -27.56 -5.20
N ALA A 395 15.26 -26.35 -4.92
CA ALA A 395 14.78 -25.55 -3.78
C ALA A 395 13.30 -25.15 -3.90
N LEU A 396 12.83 -24.86 -5.12
CA LEU A 396 11.42 -24.56 -5.37
C LEU A 396 10.55 -25.81 -5.29
N ALA A 397 11.05 -26.95 -5.78
CA ALA A 397 10.36 -28.23 -5.69
C ALA A 397 10.10 -28.61 -4.22
N ASP A 398 11.14 -28.55 -3.37
CA ASP A 398 11.03 -28.84 -1.93
C ASP A 398 10.02 -27.91 -1.23
N TYR A 399 10.06 -26.61 -1.54
CA TYR A 399 9.09 -25.64 -1.02
C TYR A 399 7.65 -25.98 -1.42
N ILE A 400 7.41 -26.31 -2.70
CA ILE A 400 6.09 -26.63 -3.21
C ILE A 400 5.56 -27.93 -2.60
N VAL A 401 6.40 -28.95 -2.39
CA VAL A 401 6.03 -30.16 -1.66
C VAL A 401 5.55 -29.81 -0.25
N GLY A 402 6.25 -28.93 0.45
CA GLY A 402 5.81 -28.40 1.74
C GLY A 402 4.44 -27.70 1.69
N CYS A 403 4.21 -26.86 0.67
CA CYS A 403 2.91 -26.24 0.45
C CYS A 403 1.80 -27.27 0.22
N ILE A 404 2.06 -28.31 -0.58
CA ILE A 404 1.10 -29.39 -0.88
C ILE A 404 0.70 -30.11 0.41
N TYR A 405 1.65 -30.51 1.26
CA TYR A 405 1.36 -31.18 2.53
C TYR A 405 0.55 -30.30 3.49
N THR A 406 0.83 -29.00 3.53
CA THR A 406 0.02 -28.05 4.30
C THR A 406 -1.41 -27.98 3.75
N CYS A 407 -1.59 -27.90 2.43
CA CYS A 407 -2.92 -27.91 1.82
C CYS A 407 -3.70 -29.19 2.11
N ILE A 408 -3.06 -30.36 2.02
CA ILE A 408 -3.67 -31.65 2.34
C ILE A 408 -4.13 -31.68 3.81
N SER A 409 -3.30 -31.18 4.72
CA SER A 409 -3.61 -31.13 6.15
C SER A 409 -4.80 -30.24 6.47
N ASP A 410 -4.86 -29.05 5.86
CA ASP A 410 -5.97 -28.11 6.04
C ASP A 410 -7.26 -28.66 5.43
N ALA A 411 -7.21 -29.21 4.21
CA ALA A 411 -8.36 -29.80 3.55
C ALA A 411 -8.91 -31.01 4.32
N HIS A 412 -8.03 -31.85 4.90
CA HIS A 412 -8.43 -32.92 5.80
C HIS A 412 -9.15 -32.41 7.05
N ARG A 413 -8.65 -31.34 7.70
CA ARG A 413 -9.31 -30.74 8.87
C ARG A 413 -10.66 -30.15 8.51
N THR A 414 -10.82 -29.62 7.29
CA THR A 414 -12.12 -29.14 6.80
C THR A 414 -13.10 -30.31 6.63
N LEU A 415 -12.71 -31.39 5.96
CA LEU A 415 -13.51 -32.63 5.89
C LEU A 415 -13.82 -33.15 7.31
N PHE A 416 -12.78 -33.08 8.16
CA PHE A 416 -12.66 -33.22 9.62
C PHE A 416 -13.87 -32.75 10.44
N ARG A 417 -14.08 -31.45 10.35
CA ARG A 417 -14.88 -30.70 11.32
C ARG A 417 -16.22 -30.27 10.75
N PHE A 418 -16.33 -30.07 9.44
CA PHE A 418 -17.54 -29.60 8.78
C PHE A 418 -18.33 -30.75 8.15
N GLN A 419 -18.65 -31.78 8.93
CA GLN A 419 -19.30 -33.01 8.44
C GLN A 419 -20.75 -32.80 8.01
N LEU A 420 -21.45 -31.88 8.65
CA LEU A 420 -22.87 -31.59 8.41
C LEU A 420 -23.09 -30.62 7.24
N ASP A 421 -22.01 -30.01 6.72
CA ASP A 421 -22.09 -29.05 5.65
C ASP A 421 -21.82 -29.71 4.29
N THR A 422 -22.91 -30.05 3.61
CA THR A 422 -22.92 -30.73 2.31
C THR A 422 -22.14 -29.96 1.25
N ALA A 423 -22.22 -28.62 1.22
CA ALA A 423 -21.55 -27.82 0.19
C ALA A 423 -20.03 -27.86 0.36
N HIS A 424 -19.56 -27.75 1.60
CA HIS A 424 -18.14 -27.81 1.91
C HIS A 424 -17.55 -29.21 1.74
N GLN A 425 -18.28 -30.27 2.13
CA GLN A 425 -17.84 -31.65 1.86
C GLN A 425 -17.65 -31.87 0.36
N LYS A 426 -18.61 -31.46 -0.48
CA LYS A 426 -18.51 -31.59 -1.94
C LYS A 426 -17.32 -30.84 -2.54
N ALA A 427 -17.13 -29.58 -2.14
CA ALA A 427 -16.04 -28.75 -2.65
C ALA A 427 -14.67 -29.37 -2.34
N VAL A 428 -14.46 -29.80 -1.10
CA VAL A 428 -13.18 -30.40 -0.68
C VAL A 428 -13.00 -31.80 -1.27
N MET A 429 -14.06 -32.61 -1.40
CA MET A 429 -13.99 -33.90 -2.12
C MET A 429 -13.52 -33.72 -3.56
N ARG A 430 -14.06 -32.73 -4.27
CA ARG A 430 -13.64 -32.38 -5.63
C ARG A 430 -12.18 -31.92 -5.68
N GLU A 431 -11.74 -31.13 -4.70
CA GLU A 431 -10.35 -30.68 -4.60
C GLU A 431 -9.36 -31.86 -4.44
N PHE A 432 -9.66 -32.82 -3.56
CA PHE A 432 -8.84 -34.03 -3.41
C PHE A 432 -8.80 -34.87 -4.70
N ALA A 433 -9.95 -35.02 -5.37
CA ALA A 433 -10.04 -35.78 -6.61
C ALA A 433 -9.24 -35.11 -7.75
N ASP A 434 -9.42 -33.79 -7.94
CA ASP A 434 -8.70 -33.01 -8.94
C ASP A 434 -7.19 -32.96 -8.68
N ALA A 435 -6.77 -33.03 -7.42
CA ALA A 435 -5.35 -33.11 -7.05
C ALA A 435 -4.73 -34.47 -7.32
N TYR A 436 -5.50 -35.56 -7.28
CA TYR A 436 -4.96 -36.91 -7.43
C TYR A 436 -4.66 -37.28 -8.88
N GLU A 437 -5.54 -36.93 -9.82
CA GLU A 437 -5.40 -37.27 -11.24
C GLU A 437 -4.07 -36.82 -11.90
N PRO A 438 -3.53 -35.60 -11.66
CA PRO A 438 -2.29 -35.18 -12.29
C PRO A 438 -1.04 -35.89 -11.73
N LEU A 439 -1.13 -36.68 -10.66
CA LEU A 439 0.05 -37.25 -10.02
C LEU A 439 0.75 -38.27 -10.92
N GLY A 440 2.05 -38.05 -11.13
CA GLY A 440 2.91 -38.95 -11.88
C GLY A 440 3.43 -40.14 -11.07
N ASN A 441 4.24 -40.99 -11.71
CA ASN A 441 4.80 -42.22 -11.11
C ASN A 441 6.08 -42.02 -10.28
N GLY A 442 6.55 -40.78 -10.12
CA GLY A 442 7.75 -40.46 -9.34
C GLY A 442 7.62 -40.79 -7.85
N ALA A 443 8.74 -40.98 -7.15
CA ALA A 443 8.74 -41.33 -5.72
C ALA A 443 8.01 -40.28 -4.86
N VAL A 444 8.27 -38.98 -5.11
CA VAL A 444 7.62 -37.87 -4.42
C VAL A 444 6.11 -37.86 -4.69
N HIS A 445 5.68 -37.99 -5.95
CA HIS A 445 4.27 -38.04 -6.30
C HIS A 445 3.55 -39.27 -5.73
N LYS A 446 4.21 -40.42 -5.62
CA LYS A 446 3.67 -41.60 -4.93
C LYS A 446 3.49 -41.38 -3.43
N ALA A 447 4.42 -40.66 -2.80
CA ALA A 447 4.28 -40.26 -1.40
C ALA A 447 3.09 -39.31 -1.22
N ILE A 448 2.99 -38.26 -2.03
CA ILE A 448 1.87 -37.32 -2.04
C ILE A 448 0.53 -38.04 -2.30
N ALA A 449 0.47 -38.95 -3.28
CA ALA A 449 -0.72 -39.74 -3.59
C ALA A 449 -1.16 -40.59 -2.39
N SER A 450 -0.22 -41.23 -1.70
CA SER A 450 -0.49 -42.05 -0.52
C SER A 450 -1.03 -41.19 0.63
N THR A 451 -0.42 -40.02 0.87
CA THR A 451 -0.86 -39.07 1.89
C THR A 451 -2.24 -38.49 1.57
N LEU A 452 -2.50 -38.06 0.32
CA LEU A 452 -3.81 -37.57 -0.12
C LEU A 452 -4.92 -38.55 0.19
N ILE A 453 -4.73 -39.81 -0.20
CA ILE A 453 -5.70 -40.88 -0.02
C ILE A 453 -5.90 -41.20 1.47
N GLN A 454 -4.81 -41.28 2.25
CA GLN A 454 -4.91 -41.51 3.69
C GLN A 454 -5.67 -40.39 4.40
N TYR A 455 -5.31 -39.14 4.14
CA TYR A 455 -5.94 -37.96 4.74
C TYR A 455 -7.41 -37.84 4.31
N PHE A 456 -7.72 -38.12 3.04
CA PHE A 456 -9.09 -38.15 2.57
C PHE A 456 -9.91 -39.22 3.31
N CYS A 457 -9.44 -40.47 3.33
CA CYS A 457 -10.16 -41.60 3.94
C CYS A 457 -10.26 -41.51 5.48
N GLU A 458 -9.41 -40.75 6.16
CA GLU A 458 -9.56 -40.42 7.59
C GLU A 458 -10.41 -39.16 7.81
N GLY A 459 -10.60 -38.33 6.78
CA GLY A 459 -11.29 -37.04 6.86
C GLY A 459 -12.75 -37.08 6.45
N VAL A 460 -13.13 -37.87 5.45
CA VAL A 460 -14.50 -37.90 4.92
C VAL A 460 -15.42 -38.77 5.78
N SER A 461 -16.71 -38.42 5.91
CA SER A 461 -17.71 -39.33 6.48
C SER A 461 -18.17 -40.32 5.41
N PHE A 462 -18.44 -41.58 5.79
CA PHE A 462 -18.89 -42.59 4.83
C PHE A 462 -20.23 -42.20 4.18
N GLU A 463 -21.13 -41.60 4.96
CA GLU A 463 -22.42 -41.09 4.49
C GLU A 463 -22.25 -40.00 3.43
N ALA A 464 -21.33 -39.04 3.62
CA ALA A 464 -21.06 -38.00 2.62
C ALA A 464 -20.38 -38.58 1.36
N TRP A 465 -19.51 -39.58 1.52
CA TRP A 465 -18.91 -40.29 0.40
C TRP A 465 -19.97 -41.01 -0.44
N GLU A 466 -20.84 -41.79 0.18
CA GLU A 466 -21.90 -42.53 -0.50
C GLU A 466 -22.87 -41.60 -1.25
N GLN A 467 -23.21 -40.45 -0.67
CA GLN A 467 -24.15 -39.50 -1.28
C GLN A 467 -23.56 -38.68 -2.44
N HIS A 468 -22.23 -38.54 -2.53
CA HIS A 468 -21.59 -37.57 -3.44
C HIS A 468 -20.51 -38.16 -4.34
N VAL A 469 -20.19 -39.45 -4.25
CA VAL A 469 -19.19 -40.11 -5.10
C VAL A 469 -19.50 -39.98 -6.60
N ASP A 470 -20.78 -39.99 -6.97
CA ASP A 470 -21.20 -39.88 -8.37
C ASP A 470 -20.83 -38.53 -9.01
N GLU A 471 -20.70 -37.46 -8.22
CA GLU A 471 -20.32 -36.12 -8.72
C GLU A 471 -18.85 -36.01 -9.12
N ILE A 472 -18.02 -36.98 -8.72
CA ILE A 472 -16.59 -37.07 -9.05
C ILE A 472 -16.27 -38.38 -9.78
N ALA A 473 -17.28 -39.04 -10.35
CA ALA A 473 -17.12 -40.31 -11.05
C ALA A 473 -16.23 -40.19 -12.31
N ASP A 474 -16.08 -38.99 -12.86
CA ASP A 474 -15.17 -38.67 -13.95
C ASP A 474 -13.69 -38.72 -13.54
N ARG A 475 -13.40 -38.80 -12.24
CA ARG A 475 -12.06 -38.95 -11.63
C ARG A 475 -11.80 -40.40 -11.23
N MET A 476 -11.77 -41.27 -12.24
CA MET A 476 -11.78 -42.72 -12.04
C MET A 476 -10.59 -43.23 -11.21
N THR A 477 -9.39 -42.64 -11.35
CA THR A 477 -8.19 -43.15 -10.65
C THR A 477 -8.28 -42.90 -9.16
N PHE A 478 -8.79 -41.72 -8.78
CA PHE A 478 -9.06 -41.37 -7.39
C PHE A 478 -10.15 -42.25 -6.78
N VAL A 479 -11.30 -42.39 -7.45
CA VAL A 479 -12.45 -43.18 -6.95
C VAL A 479 -12.06 -44.64 -6.73
N VAL A 480 -11.32 -45.25 -7.67
CA VAL A 480 -10.83 -46.62 -7.54
C VAL A 480 -9.91 -46.75 -6.32
N ARG A 481 -8.99 -45.79 -6.14
CA ARG A 481 -8.02 -45.85 -5.04
C ARG A 481 -8.67 -45.69 -3.67
N VAL A 482 -9.59 -44.73 -3.54
CA VAL A 482 -10.38 -44.52 -2.31
C VAL A 482 -11.22 -45.76 -1.99
N SER A 483 -11.89 -46.35 -3.00
CA SER A 483 -12.68 -47.57 -2.82
C SER A 483 -11.83 -48.75 -2.33
N GLN A 484 -10.60 -48.90 -2.85
CA GLN A 484 -9.65 -49.91 -2.37
C GLN A 484 -9.25 -49.69 -0.91
N GLU A 485 -9.02 -48.43 -0.49
CA GLU A 485 -8.72 -48.11 0.91
C GLU A 485 -9.91 -48.42 1.83
N PHE A 486 -11.13 -48.03 1.45
CA PHE A 486 -12.32 -48.36 2.24
C PHE A 486 -12.53 -49.87 2.34
N ALA A 487 -12.30 -50.63 1.26
CA ALA A 487 -12.35 -52.09 1.31
C ALA A 487 -11.28 -52.68 2.26
N ARG A 488 -10.04 -52.14 2.25
CA ARG A 488 -8.99 -52.55 3.19
C ARG A 488 -9.35 -52.21 4.64
N LYS A 489 -9.96 -51.05 4.84
CA LYS A 489 -10.46 -50.61 6.14
C LYS A 489 -11.57 -51.54 6.65
N LEU A 490 -12.55 -51.86 5.82
CA LEU A 490 -13.62 -52.82 6.14
C LEU A 490 -13.06 -54.18 6.56
N LYS A 491 -12.09 -54.72 5.81
CA LYS A 491 -11.41 -55.97 6.18
C LYS A 491 -10.79 -55.90 7.59
N THR A 492 -10.13 -54.79 7.90
CA THR A 492 -9.51 -54.55 9.22
C THR A 492 -10.55 -54.44 10.36
N GLN A 493 -11.77 -53.97 10.07
CA GLN A 493 -12.88 -53.94 11.03
C GLN A 493 -13.42 -55.35 11.30
N VAL A 494 -13.57 -56.18 10.25
CA VAL A 494 -13.97 -57.59 10.38
C VAL A 494 -12.97 -58.37 11.23
N ASP A 495 -11.68 -58.02 11.16
CA ASP A 495 -10.61 -58.56 12.01
C ASP A 495 -10.65 -58.05 13.48
N GLY A 496 -11.73 -57.40 13.91
CA GLY A 496 -12.00 -57.05 15.32
C GLY A 496 -11.42 -55.71 15.81
N ARG A 497 -10.88 -54.86 14.92
CA ARG A 497 -10.35 -53.54 15.31
C ARG A 497 -11.43 -52.45 15.22
N LYS A 498 -11.54 -51.61 16.26
CA LYS A 498 -12.45 -50.45 16.27
C LYS A 498 -12.00 -49.42 15.23
N MET A 499 -12.83 -49.19 14.21
CA MET A 499 -12.66 -48.07 13.28
C MET A 499 -13.37 -46.84 13.82
N LYS A 500 -12.58 -45.83 14.15
CA LYS A 500 -13.06 -44.48 14.35
C LYS A 500 -12.29 -43.58 13.42
N ARG A 501 -13.00 -42.64 12.81
CA ARG A 501 -12.42 -41.54 12.06
C ARG A 501 -11.44 -40.77 12.94
N ARG A 502 -10.30 -40.36 12.40
CA ARG A 502 -9.25 -39.66 13.15
C ARG A 502 -8.89 -38.35 12.48
N GLU A 503 -8.79 -37.29 13.29
CA GLU A 503 -8.13 -36.07 12.85
C GLU A 503 -6.62 -36.32 12.87
N LEU A 504 -6.00 -36.28 11.69
CA LEU A 504 -4.57 -36.45 11.52
C LEU A 504 -3.84 -35.14 11.86
N LYS A 505 -2.64 -35.27 12.43
CA LYS A 505 -1.73 -34.13 12.61
C LYS A 505 -1.24 -33.63 11.25
N ALA A 506 -0.55 -32.48 11.25
CA ALA A 506 0.10 -31.96 10.05
C ALA A 506 0.92 -33.08 9.38
N ALA A 507 0.77 -33.25 8.07
CA ALA A 507 1.58 -34.19 7.31
C ALA A 507 3.06 -33.81 7.47
N GLU A 508 3.85 -34.74 8.01
CA GLU A 508 5.30 -34.58 8.14
C GLU A 508 5.94 -34.79 6.78
N GLN A 509 6.92 -33.93 6.46
CA GLN A 509 7.66 -33.90 5.19
C GLN A 509 8.57 -35.10 5.03
#